data_AF-T1GV34-F1
#
_entry.id   AF-T1GV34-F1
#
_cell.length_a   1.000
_cell.length_b   1.000
_cell.length_c   1.000
_cell.angle_alpha   90.00
_cell.angle_beta   90.00
_cell.angle_gamma   90.00
#
_symmetry.space_group_name_H-M   'P 1'
#
loop_
_entity.id
_entity.type
_entity.pdbx_description
1 polymer ?
#
loop_
_entity_poly.entity_id
_entity_poly.type
_entity_poly.pdbx_seq_one_letter_code
_entity_poly.pdbx_strand_id
1 'polypeptide(L)'
;LDLGQLQITKEKVDDVVLPAWATTAEEFIAIHRRALESEYVSQNLHNWIDLIFGYKQKGPKAVEALNVFYYCSYEGAVDLDKIKNPVEREAVEGMINNFGQIPSQLLREPHPKRLTQEETVMKLLKCELKRPDITQFLDRVVQINCELSNPKDPLIFLSVPRSPPRSFLQLSPDVLVSISKNAILGCNSWISYDKDKGFLLEVDATTNNL
;
A
#
# COMPACT_ATOMS: atom_id res chain seq x y z
N LEU A 1 -27.24 3.57 34.28
CA LEU A 1 -27.94 2.28 34.50
C LEU A 1 -27.82 1.97 35.98
N ASP A 2 -28.77 1.28 36.62
CA ASP A 2 -28.49 0.73 37.95
C ASP A 2 -27.77 -0.62 37.78
N LEU A 3 -26.48 -0.64 38.12
CA LEU A 3 -25.62 -1.82 37.99
C LEU A 3 -25.48 -2.59 39.32
N GLY A 4 -26.14 -2.14 40.38
CA GLY A 4 -26.06 -2.76 41.71
C GLY A 4 -24.78 -2.40 42.47
N GLN A 5 -24.39 -3.29 43.39
CA GLN A 5 -23.24 -3.10 44.28
C GLN A 5 -22.36 -4.35 44.35
N LEU A 6 -21.07 -4.15 44.56
CA LEU A 6 -20.12 -5.24 44.78
C LEU A 6 -20.47 -6.01 46.06
N GLN A 7 -20.47 -7.35 46.00
CA GLN A 7 -20.91 -8.19 47.12
C GLN A 7 -20.06 -8.00 48.38
N ILE A 8 -18.74 -7.82 48.20
CA ILE A 8 -17.75 -7.72 49.27
C ILE A 8 -17.61 -6.27 49.75
N THR A 9 -17.24 -5.34 48.88
CA THR A 9 -16.95 -3.95 49.26
C THR A 9 -18.21 -3.10 49.47
N LYS A 10 -19.38 -3.58 49.02
CA LYS A 10 -20.66 -2.84 48.99
C LYS A 10 -20.61 -1.53 48.17
N GLU A 11 -19.55 -1.34 47.40
CA GLU A 11 -19.41 -0.19 46.52
C GLU A 11 -20.39 -0.28 45.36
N LYS A 12 -20.99 0.85 45.01
CA LYS A 12 -21.87 0.95 43.86
C LYS A 12 -21.06 0.71 42.59
N VAL A 13 -21.58 -0.16 41.72
CA VAL A 13 -21.01 -0.38 40.39
C VAL A 13 -21.46 0.77 39.49
N ASP A 14 -20.49 1.40 38.82
CA ASP A 14 -20.74 2.48 37.87
C ASP A 14 -19.70 2.39 36.74
N ASP A 15 -19.06 3.49 36.37
CA ASP A 15 -17.99 3.51 35.37
C ASP A 15 -16.85 2.52 35.68
N VAL A 16 -16.25 2.00 34.61
CA VAL A 16 -15.10 1.09 34.69
C VAL A 16 -13.94 1.82 35.37
N VAL A 17 -13.37 1.19 36.40
CA VAL A 17 -12.18 1.71 37.06
C VAL A 17 -10.99 1.68 36.09
N LEU A 18 -10.49 2.86 35.74
CA LEU A 18 -9.38 3.01 34.81
C LEU A 18 -8.03 2.73 35.50
N PRO A 19 -7.04 2.24 34.76
CA PRO A 19 -5.67 2.18 35.25
C PRO A 19 -5.12 3.57 35.59
N ALA A 20 -4.14 3.64 36.51
CA ALA A 20 -3.57 4.90 37.00
C ALA A 20 -2.94 5.79 35.90
N TRP A 21 -2.66 5.26 34.72
CA TRP A 21 -2.10 5.98 33.58
C TRP A 21 -3.16 6.62 32.66
N ALA A 22 -4.46 6.40 32.91
CA ALA A 22 -5.56 7.01 32.17
C ALA A 22 -6.54 7.70 33.12
N THR A 23 -6.75 8.99 32.90
CA THR A 23 -7.68 9.82 33.69
C THR A 23 -9.10 9.80 33.14
N THR A 24 -9.26 9.60 31.82
CA THR A 24 -10.57 9.47 31.17
C THR A 24 -10.62 8.26 30.24
N ALA A 25 -11.83 7.83 29.87
CA ALA A 25 -12.03 6.71 28.96
C ALA A 25 -11.44 6.99 27.56
N GLU A 26 -11.50 8.23 27.10
CA GLU A 26 -10.91 8.66 25.83
C GLU A 26 -9.39 8.55 25.86
N GLU A 27 -8.76 8.96 26.96
CA GLU A 27 -7.32 8.80 27.16
C GLU A 27 -6.92 7.33 27.19
N PHE A 28 -7.69 6.49 27.89
CA PHE A 28 -7.50 5.04 27.92
C PHE A 28 -7.50 4.43 26.51
N ILE A 29 -8.48 4.79 25.68
CA ILE A 29 -8.60 4.33 24.29
C ILE A 29 -7.46 4.88 23.44
N ALA A 30 -7.12 6.17 23.58
CA ALA A 30 -6.05 6.81 22.81
C ALA A 30 -4.68 6.17 23.07
N ILE A 31 -4.39 5.81 24.33
CA ILE A 31 -3.17 5.11 24.70
C ILE A 31 -3.15 3.70 24.13
N HIS A 32 -4.24 2.94 24.24
CA HIS A 32 -4.34 1.60 23.64
C HIS A 32 -4.15 1.64 22.12
N ARG A 33 -4.76 2.62 21.44
CA ARG A 33 -4.56 2.81 20.00
C ARG A 33 -3.11 3.12 19.66
N ARG A 34 -2.44 4.00 20.42
CA ARG A 34 -1.01 4.28 20.23
C ARG A 34 -0.15 3.03 20.46
N ALA A 35 -0.49 2.20 21.44
CA ALA A 35 0.22 0.95 21.68
C ALA A 35 0.01 -0.04 20.52
N LEU A 36 -1.21 -0.18 20.02
CA LEU A 36 -1.55 -1.04 18.88
C LEU A 36 -0.83 -0.61 17.59
N GLU A 37 -0.72 0.69 17.34
CA GLU A 37 -0.03 1.25 16.17
C GLU A 37 1.50 1.38 16.38
N SER A 38 2.03 0.95 17.52
CA SER A 38 3.46 1.04 17.80
C SER A 38 4.28 0.14 16.88
N GLU A 39 5.56 0.49 16.72
CA GLU A 39 6.51 -0.31 15.94
C GLU A 39 6.67 -1.73 16.52
N TYR A 40 6.64 -1.85 17.86
CA TYR A 40 6.70 -3.15 18.53
C TYR A 40 5.55 -4.06 18.12
N VAL A 41 4.30 -3.57 18.17
CA VAL A 41 3.14 -4.36 17.77
C VAL A 41 3.18 -4.64 16.27
N SER A 42 3.49 -3.62 15.46
CA SER A 42 3.59 -3.75 14.00
C SER A 42 4.54 -4.88 13.58
N GLN A 43 5.70 -5.00 14.23
CA GLN A 43 6.67 -6.06 13.93
C GLN A 43 6.22 -7.45 14.37
N ASN A 44 5.30 -7.57 15.33
CA ASN A 44 4.95 -8.84 15.98
C ASN A 44 3.51 -9.31 15.73
N LEU A 45 2.63 -8.44 15.22
CA LEU A 45 1.20 -8.72 15.07
C LEU A 45 0.91 -9.95 14.19
N HIS A 46 1.76 -10.22 13.20
CA HIS A 46 1.68 -11.41 12.35
C HIS A 46 1.66 -12.72 13.16
N ASN A 47 2.36 -12.78 14.31
CA ASN A 47 2.32 -13.95 15.19
C ASN A 47 0.95 -14.16 15.84
N TRP A 48 0.27 -13.08 16.22
CA TRP A 48 -1.08 -13.15 16.76
C TRP A 48 -2.08 -13.55 15.66
N ILE A 49 -1.91 -13.01 14.44
CA ILE A 49 -2.70 -13.42 13.28
C ILE A 49 -2.52 -14.91 13.00
N ASP A 50 -1.29 -15.45 13.12
CA ASP A 50 -1.02 -16.88 12.95
C ASP A 50 -1.78 -17.76 13.95
N LEU A 51 -1.99 -17.28 15.18
CA LEU A 51 -2.75 -17.98 16.21
C LEU A 51 -4.26 -17.96 15.93
N ILE A 52 -4.80 -16.80 15.56
CA ILE A 52 -6.25 -16.61 15.45
C ILE A 52 -6.78 -16.99 14.08
N PHE A 53 -6.05 -16.72 13.00
CA PHE A 53 -6.51 -16.90 11.61
C PHE A 53 -5.55 -17.74 10.76
N GLY A 54 -4.32 -17.96 11.21
CA GLY A 54 -3.27 -18.59 10.41
C GLY A 54 -2.97 -20.03 10.78
N TYR A 55 -1.76 -20.46 10.46
CA TYR A 55 -1.36 -21.87 10.50
C TYR A 55 -1.24 -22.45 11.92
N LYS A 56 -1.24 -21.61 12.98
CA LYS A 56 -1.18 -22.03 14.40
C LYS A 56 -2.57 -22.12 15.06
N GLN A 57 -3.66 -21.99 14.30
CA GLN A 57 -5.03 -22.07 14.83
C GLN A 57 -5.43 -23.53 15.17
N LYS A 58 -4.95 -24.52 14.41
CA LYS A 58 -5.29 -25.95 14.61
C LYS A 58 -4.12 -26.88 14.27
N GLY A 59 -4.30 -28.17 14.58
CA GLY A 59 -3.30 -29.21 14.31
C GLY A 59 -2.07 -29.14 15.25
N PRO A 60 -0.97 -29.82 14.90
CA PRO A 60 0.21 -29.91 15.77
C PRO A 60 0.80 -28.55 16.15
N LYS A 61 0.74 -27.56 15.24
CA LYS A 61 1.23 -26.21 15.48
C LYS A 61 0.43 -25.42 16.52
N ALA A 62 -0.87 -25.69 16.65
CA ALA A 62 -1.67 -25.14 17.73
C ALA A 62 -1.30 -25.76 19.08
N VAL A 63 -1.01 -27.07 19.12
CA VAL A 63 -0.56 -27.76 20.35
C VAL A 63 0.79 -27.20 20.81
N GLU A 64 1.75 -27.09 19.89
CA GLU A 64 3.07 -26.48 20.17
C GLU A 64 2.94 -25.04 20.72
N ALA A 65 1.95 -24.28 20.23
CA ALA A 65 1.70 -22.90 20.65
C ALA A 65 0.73 -22.76 21.84
N LEU A 66 0.28 -23.86 22.44
CA LEU A 66 -0.73 -23.88 23.51
C LEU A 66 -2.03 -23.15 23.15
N ASN A 67 -2.45 -23.27 21.89
CA ASN A 67 -3.58 -22.56 21.29
C ASN A 67 -4.69 -23.52 20.81
N VAL A 68 -4.96 -24.57 21.60
CA VAL A 68 -6.02 -25.54 21.32
C VAL A 68 -7.22 -25.26 22.20
N PHE A 69 -8.37 -25.06 21.55
CA PHE A 69 -9.65 -24.79 22.20
C PHE A 69 -10.52 -26.05 22.21
N TYR A 70 -11.71 -25.95 22.79
CA TYR A 70 -12.67 -27.05 22.80
C TYR A 70 -13.15 -27.39 21.38
N TYR A 71 -13.33 -28.67 21.06
CA TYR A 71 -13.53 -29.12 19.68
C TYR A 71 -14.78 -28.50 19.02
N CYS A 72 -15.88 -28.30 19.76
CA CYS A 72 -17.10 -27.67 19.23
C CYS A 72 -16.91 -26.20 18.80
N SER A 73 -15.84 -25.54 19.25
CA SER A 73 -15.55 -24.15 18.87
C SER A 73 -14.95 -24.04 17.46
N TYR A 74 -14.50 -25.14 16.85
CA TYR A 74 -13.95 -25.15 15.50
C TYR A 74 -15.04 -25.38 14.45
N GLU A 75 -14.99 -24.57 13.40
CA GLU A 75 -15.86 -24.71 12.24
C GLU A 75 -15.80 -26.13 11.65
N GLY A 76 -16.98 -26.73 11.44
CA GLY A 76 -17.12 -28.06 10.85
C GLY A 76 -16.73 -29.23 11.76
N ALA A 77 -16.41 -29.00 13.03
CA ALA A 77 -16.08 -30.08 13.97
C ALA A 77 -17.30 -30.93 14.36
N VAL A 78 -18.50 -30.36 14.32
CA VAL A 78 -19.76 -31.05 14.60
C VAL A 78 -20.75 -30.82 13.47
N ASP A 79 -21.41 -31.89 13.04
CA ASP A 79 -22.50 -31.87 12.07
C ASP A 79 -23.83 -32.05 12.82
N LEU A 80 -24.54 -30.95 13.02
CA LEU A 80 -25.79 -30.91 13.81
C LEU A 80 -26.89 -31.78 13.19
N ASP A 81 -26.90 -31.97 11.87
CA ASP A 81 -27.94 -32.73 11.17
C ASP A 81 -27.77 -34.24 11.32
N LYS A 82 -26.56 -34.68 11.69
CA LYS A 82 -26.31 -36.08 12.05
C LYS A 82 -26.77 -36.44 13.46
N ILE A 83 -27.01 -35.45 14.33
CA ILE A 83 -27.44 -35.66 15.71
C ILE A 83 -28.95 -35.91 15.73
N LYS A 84 -29.35 -37.17 15.95
CA LYS A 84 -30.76 -37.58 15.97
C LYS A 84 -31.46 -37.31 17.29
N ASN A 85 -30.70 -37.29 18.40
CA ASN A 85 -31.26 -37.04 19.72
C ASN A 85 -31.48 -35.54 19.91
N PRO A 86 -32.74 -35.08 20.11
CA PRO A 86 -33.04 -33.66 20.24
C PRO A 86 -32.35 -33.01 21.45
N VAL A 87 -32.22 -33.73 22.56
CA VAL A 87 -31.59 -33.21 23.79
C VAL A 87 -30.09 -32.97 23.58
N GLU A 88 -29.43 -33.89 22.89
CA GLU A 88 -28.01 -33.78 22.57
C GLU A 88 -27.76 -32.65 21.57
N ARG A 89 -28.63 -32.52 20.56
CA ARG A 89 -28.56 -31.43 19.58
C ARG A 89 -28.68 -30.07 20.25
N GLU A 90 -29.69 -29.90 21.11
CA GLU A 90 -29.89 -28.66 21.87
C GLU A 90 -28.68 -28.34 22.76
N ALA A 91 -28.11 -29.34 23.42
CA ALA A 91 -26.92 -29.15 24.24
C ALA A 91 -25.72 -28.66 23.40
N VAL A 92 -25.46 -29.27 22.24
CA VAL A 92 -24.34 -28.86 21.36
C VAL A 92 -24.58 -27.48 20.75
N GLU A 93 -25.80 -27.18 20.30
CA GLU A 93 -26.17 -25.83 19.83
C GLU A 93 -25.98 -24.79 20.94
N GLY A 94 -26.39 -25.10 22.16
CA GLY A 94 -26.16 -24.28 23.34
C GLY A 94 -24.66 -24.05 23.62
N MET A 95 -23.82 -25.08 23.42
CA MET A 95 -22.37 -24.94 23.55
C MET A 95 -21.79 -23.99 22.49
N ILE A 96 -22.15 -24.18 21.22
CA ILE A 96 -21.65 -23.36 20.10
C ILE A 96 -22.07 -21.90 20.24
N ASN A 97 -23.29 -21.64 20.73
CA ASN A 97 -23.83 -20.29 20.83
C ASN A 97 -23.27 -19.50 22.02
N ASN A 98 -22.92 -20.17 23.13
CA ASN A 98 -22.61 -19.47 24.39
C ASN A 98 -21.14 -19.60 24.83
N PHE A 99 -20.39 -20.59 24.34
CA PHE A 99 -19.05 -20.91 24.86
C PHE A 99 -17.91 -20.65 23.88
N GLY A 100 -18.19 -19.88 22.82
CA GLY A 100 -17.18 -19.32 21.92
C GLY A 100 -17.04 -20.07 20.59
N GLN A 101 -16.83 -19.27 19.54
CA GLN A 101 -16.62 -19.71 18.17
C GLN A 101 -15.28 -19.16 17.69
N ILE A 102 -14.44 -20.03 17.14
CA ILE A 102 -13.14 -19.63 16.59
C ILE A 102 -13.38 -19.13 15.16
N PRO A 103 -12.80 -17.99 14.77
CA PRO A 103 -12.91 -17.50 13.40
C PRO A 103 -12.39 -18.50 12.36
N SER A 104 -12.89 -18.43 11.13
CA SER A 104 -12.40 -19.30 10.05
C SER A 104 -10.89 -19.09 9.80
N GLN A 105 -10.19 -20.19 9.54
CA GLN A 105 -8.77 -20.16 9.18
C GLN A 105 -8.59 -19.56 7.78
N LEU A 106 -7.86 -18.46 7.68
CA LEU A 106 -7.61 -17.74 6.43
C LEU A 106 -6.31 -18.20 5.74
N LEU A 107 -5.30 -18.59 6.51
CA LEU A 107 -3.97 -18.94 6.00
C LEU A 107 -3.49 -20.29 6.55
N ARG A 108 -2.85 -21.07 5.68
CA ARG A 108 -2.18 -22.33 6.05
C ARG A 108 -0.67 -22.20 6.19
N GLU A 109 -0.14 -21.07 5.74
CA GLU A 109 1.28 -20.71 5.81
C GLU A 109 1.48 -19.55 6.81
N PRO A 110 2.72 -19.32 7.28
CA PRO A 110 3.03 -18.20 8.16
C PRO A 110 2.62 -16.85 7.54
N HIS A 111 1.94 -16.02 8.35
CA HIS A 111 1.55 -14.69 7.92
C HIS A 111 2.79 -13.84 7.64
N PRO A 112 2.84 -13.10 6.51
CA PRO A 112 3.96 -12.21 6.20
C PRO A 112 4.23 -11.19 7.31
N LYS A 113 5.49 -11.06 7.71
CA LYS A 113 5.90 -10.03 8.67
C LYS A 113 5.81 -8.64 8.04
N ARG A 114 5.25 -7.67 8.76
CA ARG A 114 5.28 -6.26 8.36
C ARG A 114 6.72 -5.74 8.44
N LEU A 115 7.15 -5.04 7.39
CA LEU A 115 8.46 -4.39 7.36
C LEU A 115 8.55 -3.30 8.42
N THR A 116 9.74 -3.11 8.99
CA THR A 116 9.99 -1.97 9.87
C THR A 116 9.91 -0.66 9.10
N GLN A 117 9.80 0.46 9.81
CA GLN A 117 9.84 1.78 9.17
C GLN A 117 11.13 1.97 8.34
N GLU A 118 12.27 1.57 8.88
CA GLU A 118 13.58 1.65 8.21
C GLU A 118 13.64 0.76 6.97
N GLU A 119 13.19 -0.49 7.07
CA GLU A 119 13.12 -1.41 5.93
C GLU A 119 12.18 -0.90 4.85
N THR A 120 11.07 -0.29 5.25
CA THR A 120 10.09 0.32 4.33
C THR A 120 10.71 1.51 3.60
N VAL A 121 11.38 2.42 4.33
CA VAL A 121 12.10 3.55 3.74
C VAL A 121 13.20 3.07 2.80
N MET A 122 14.00 2.08 3.20
CA MET A 122 15.03 1.50 2.35
C MET A 122 14.45 0.84 1.09
N LYS A 123 13.29 0.18 1.21
CA LYS A 123 12.59 -0.40 0.07
C LYS A 123 12.06 0.68 -0.87
N LEU A 124 11.50 1.77 -0.34
CA LEU A 124 11.04 2.92 -1.10
C LEU A 124 12.20 3.61 -1.82
N LEU A 125 13.29 3.93 -1.12
CA LEU A 125 14.51 4.50 -1.71
C LEU A 125 15.07 3.60 -2.80
N LYS A 126 15.14 2.28 -2.59
CA LYS A 126 15.55 1.32 -3.63
C LYS A 126 14.61 1.32 -4.83
N CYS A 127 13.31 1.53 -4.63
CA CYS A 127 12.34 1.64 -5.72
C CYS A 127 12.45 2.99 -6.45
N GLU A 128 12.69 4.10 -5.76
CA GLU A 128 12.97 5.41 -6.37
C GLU A 128 14.29 5.43 -7.15
N LEU A 129 15.26 4.60 -6.74
CA LEU A 129 16.50 4.35 -7.49
C LEU A 129 16.32 3.40 -8.68
N LYS A 130 15.17 2.71 -8.81
CA LYS A 130 14.82 2.04 -10.07
C LYS A 130 14.38 3.10 -11.07
N ARG A 131 14.57 2.80 -12.36
CA ARG A 131 14.24 3.70 -13.48
C ARG A 131 12.90 4.41 -13.21
N PRO A 132 12.82 5.74 -13.38
CA PRO A 132 11.59 6.47 -13.13
C PRO A 132 10.47 5.86 -13.96
N ASP A 133 9.39 5.48 -13.29
CA ASP A 133 8.20 4.98 -13.94
C ASP A 133 7.45 6.19 -14.50
N ILE A 134 7.47 6.33 -15.83
CA ILE A 134 6.80 7.44 -16.52
C ILE A 134 5.29 7.48 -16.21
N THR A 135 4.70 6.35 -15.79
CA THR A 135 3.28 6.29 -15.41
C THR A 135 2.95 7.13 -14.17
N GLN A 136 3.93 7.41 -13.31
CA GLN A 136 3.76 8.25 -12.11
C GLN A 136 3.66 9.75 -12.42
N PHE A 137 3.96 10.16 -13.66
CA PHE A 137 4.00 11.56 -14.07
C PHE A 137 3.09 11.86 -15.25
N LEU A 138 2.20 10.94 -15.64
CA LEU A 138 1.30 11.13 -16.79
C LEU A 138 0.38 12.33 -16.61
N ASP A 139 0.01 12.64 -15.37
CA ASP A 139 -0.73 13.84 -14.98
C ASP A 139 0.04 15.15 -15.25
N ARG A 140 1.38 15.07 -15.36
CA ARG A 140 2.28 16.20 -15.65
C ARG A 140 2.80 16.21 -17.08
N VAL A 141 2.43 15.22 -17.91
CA VAL A 141 2.81 15.19 -19.32
C VAL A 141 1.98 16.23 -20.06
N VAL A 142 2.63 17.29 -20.51
CA VAL A 142 2.03 18.29 -21.39
C VAL A 142 2.25 17.86 -22.83
N GLN A 143 1.17 17.61 -23.57
CA GLN A 143 1.26 17.41 -25.02
C GLN A 143 1.49 18.76 -25.69
N ILE A 144 2.60 18.87 -26.41
CA ILE A 144 2.92 20.03 -27.24
C ILE A 144 2.74 19.61 -28.68
N ASN A 145 1.72 20.16 -29.34
CA ASN A 145 1.48 19.93 -30.76
C ASN A 145 2.43 20.81 -31.56
N CYS A 146 3.42 20.20 -32.20
CA CYS A 146 4.31 20.86 -33.14
C CYS A 146 3.95 20.35 -34.53
N GLU A 147 3.52 21.25 -35.42
CA GLU A 147 3.33 20.93 -36.84
C GLU A 147 4.71 20.78 -37.50
N LEU A 148 5.28 19.59 -37.37
CA LEU A 148 6.62 19.27 -37.89
C LEU A 148 6.63 19.04 -39.41
N SER A 149 5.49 18.70 -40.00
CA SER A 149 5.41 18.25 -41.39
C SER A 149 4.18 18.83 -42.09
N ASN A 150 4.39 19.40 -43.27
CA ASN A 150 3.31 19.87 -44.16
C ASN A 150 3.05 18.81 -45.24
N PRO A 151 1.80 18.52 -45.65
CA PRO A 151 1.51 17.63 -46.77
C PRO A 151 2.24 17.97 -48.08
N LYS A 152 2.55 19.26 -48.30
CA LYS A 152 3.26 19.76 -49.47
C LYS A 152 4.78 19.57 -49.39
N ASP A 153 5.33 19.43 -48.18
CA ASP A 153 6.75 19.22 -47.93
C ASP A 153 6.93 18.32 -46.69
N PRO A 154 6.79 17.00 -46.85
CA PRO A 154 6.83 16.08 -45.73
C PRO A 154 8.25 15.96 -45.17
N LEU A 155 8.36 15.73 -43.86
CA LEU A 155 9.64 15.38 -43.26
C LEU A 155 10.11 14.01 -43.77
N ILE A 156 11.35 13.96 -44.22
CA ILE A 156 12.01 12.73 -44.68
C ILE A 156 13.04 12.22 -43.66
N PHE A 157 13.52 13.08 -42.75
CA PHE A 157 14.48 12.70 -41.72
C PHE A 157 14.24 13.48 -40.43
N LEU A 158 14.38 12.77 -39.32
CA LEU A 158 14.30 13.33 -37.97
C LEU A 158 15.41 12.71 -37.12
N SER A 159 16.31 13.54 -36.58
CA SER A 159 17.34 13.13 -35.64
C SER A 159 17.04 13.73 -34.27
N VAL A 160 16.64 12.87 -33.35
CA VAL A 160 16.42 13.20 -31.94
C VAL A 160 17.77 13.50 -31.28
N PRO A 161 17.85 14.45 -30.32
CA PRO A 161 19.06 14.67 -29.54
C PRO A 161 19.60 13.37 -28.95
N ARG A 162 20.92 13.14 -29.09
CA ARG A 162 21.60 11.95 -28.58
C ARG A 162 22.43 12.21 -27.32
N SER A 163 22.34 13.41 -26.78
CA SER A 163 23.01 13.80 -25.55
C SER A 163 22.56 12.90 -24.39
N PRO A 164 23.49 12.47 -23.52
CA PRO A 164 23.12 11.85 -22.27
C PRO A 164 22.44 12.90 -21.36
N PRO A 165 21.46 12.49 -20.54
CA PRO A 165 20.81 13.42 -19.63
C PRO A 165 21.83 13.97 -18.64
N ARG A 166 22.00 15.29 -18.67
CA ARG A 166 22.69 16.14 -17.67
C ARG A 166 24.23 16.09 -17.69
N SER A 167 24.82 17.03 -18.43
CA SER A 167 26.10 17.63 -18.05
C SER A 167 25.88 19.13 -17.82
N PHE A 168 26.20 19.63 -16.63
CA PHE A 168 26.12 21.07 -16.28
C PHE A 168 27.12 21.93 -17.09
N LEU A 169 28.02 21.28 -17.83
CA LEU A 169 29.05 21.90 -18.67
C LEU A 169 28.67 21.93 -20.16
N GLN A 170 27.48 21.46 -20.53
CA GLN A 170 27.07 21.44 -21.93
C GLN A 170 26.70 22.86 -22.40
N LEU A 171 27.62 23.49 -23.12
CA LEU A 171 27.47 24.84 -23.70
C LEU A 171 26.57 24.87 -24.95
N SER A 172 26.35 23.71 -25.59
CA SER A 172 25.53 23.60 -26.81
C SER A 172 24.15 22.99 -26.50
N PRO A 173 23.05 23.64 -26.91
CA PRO A 173 21.71 23.12 -26.65
C PRO A 173 21.48 21.78 -27.35
N ASP A 174 20.62 20.96 -26.78
CA ASP A 174 20.17 19.74 -27.43
C ASP A 174 19.23 20.09 -28.58
N VAL A 175 19.60 19.67 -29.79
CA VAL A 175 18.88 20.03 -31.02
C VAL A 175 18.24 18.80 -31.65
N LEU A 176 16.92 18.87 -31.86
CA LEU A 176 16.19 17.99 -32.76
C LEU A 176 16.36 18.53 -34.18
N VAL A 177 17.00 17.75 -35.04
CA VAL A 177 17.23 18.10 -36.44
C VAL A 177 16.15 17.45 -37.31
N SER A 178 15.47 18.24 -38.12
CA SER A 178 14.50 17.77 -39.12
C SER A 178 14.98 18.13 -40.53
N ILE A 179 14.71 17.25 -41.49
CA ILE A 179 14.95 17.53 -42.91
C ILE A 179 13.67 17.23 -43.68
N SER A 180 13.21 18.21 -44.46
CA SER A 180 12.05 18.07 -45.34
C SER A 180 12.40 17.47 -46.70
N LYS A 181 11.39 17.05 -47.46
CA LYS A 181 11.57 16.51 -48.81
C LYS A 181 12.21 17.53 -49.77
N ASN A 182 11.96 18.82 -49.56
CA ASN A 182 12.59 19.91 -50.29
C ASN A 182 13.99 20.27 -49.76
N ALA A 183 14.59 19.42 -48.91
CA ALA A 183 15.90 19.61 -48.28
C ALA A 183 15.98 20.84 -47.35
N ILE A 184 14.85 21.29 -46.80
CA ILE A 184 14.84 22.33 -45.76
C ILE A 184 15.31 21.70 -44.46
N LEU A 185 16.35 22.29 -43.86
CA LEU A 185 16.89 21.90 -42.57
C LEU A 185 16.20 22.70 -41.45
N GLY A 186 15.60 22.00 -40.50
CA GLY A 186 15.07 22.58 -39.26
C GLY A 186 15.92 22.16 -38.06
N CYS A 187 16.29 23.13 -37.22
CA CYS A 187 17.07 22.91 -36.00
C CYS A 187 16.26 23.38 -34.79
N ASN A 188 15.77 22.45 -33.97
CA ASN A 188 14.87 22.75 -32.85
C ASN A 188 15.60 22.55 -31.53
N SER A 189 15.76 23.59 -30.72
CA SER A 189 16.48 23.51 -29.45
C SER A 189 15.55 23.54 -28.23
N TRP A 190 16.02 22.97 -27.12
CA TRP A 190 15.46 23.19 -25.80
C TRP A 190 16.33 24.21 -25.04
N ILE A 191 15.72 25.24 -24.47
CA ILE A 191 16.43 26.15 -23.58
C ILE A 191 15.83 26.11 -22.18
N SER A 192 16.69 25.91 -21.18
CA SER A 192 16.32 25.62 -19.79
C SER A 192 15.43 26.67 -19.10
N TYR A 193 15.35 27.88 -19.63
CA TYR A 193 14.54 28.98 -19.09
C TYR A 193 13.16 29.11 -19.77
N ASP A 194 12.90 28.42 -20.87
CA ASP A 194 11.64 28.51 -21.61
C ASP A 194 10.80 27.24 -21.40
N LYS A 195 10.59 26.87 -20.13
CA LYS A 195 9.86 25.64 -19.76
C LYS A 195 8.36 25.70 -20.09
N ASP A 196 7.83 26.91 -20.26
CA ASP A 196 6.40 27.15 -20.49
C ASP A 196 6.05 27.31 -21.98
N LYS A 197 7.04 27.49 -22.85
CA LYS A 197 6.85 27.52 -24.30
C LYS A 197 7.57 26.32 -24.86
N GLY A 198 6.81 25.43 -25.48
CA GLY A 198 7.37 24.28 -26.20
C GLY A 198 8.36 24.69 -27.29
N PHE A 199 8.85 23.69 -28.02
CA PHE A 199 9.78 23.85 -29.15
C PHE A 199 9.56 25.14 -29.94
N LEU A 200 10.55 26.04 -29.92
CA LEU A 200 10.57 27.17 -30.83
C LEU A 200 11.07 26.68 -32.20
N LEU A 201 10.17 26.69 -33.18
CA LEU A 201 10.48 26.43 -34.58
C LEU A 201 11.09 27.70 -35.18
N GLU A 202 12.41 27.85 -35.12
CA GLU A 202 13.09 28.87 -35.89
C GLU A 202 13.65 28.26 -37.18
N VAL A 203 13.31 28.86 -38.31
CA VAL A 203 13.99 28.58 -39.58
C VAL A 203 15.36 29.22 -39.48
N ASP A 204 16.41 28.42 -39.63
CA ASP A 204 17.78 28.93 -39.64
C ASP A 204 17.92 29.97 -40.76
N ALA A 205 18.17 31.23 -40.36
CA ALA A 205 18.26 32.35 -41.28
C ALA A 205 19.37 32.18 -42.34
N THR A 206 20.32 31.27 -42.13
CA THR A 206 21.36 30.94 -43.11
C THR A 206 20.85 30.11 -44.29
N THR A 207 19.68 29.48 -44.19
CA THR A 207 19.10 28.67 -45.27
C THR A 207 18.33 29.46 -46.33
N ASN A 208 17.99 30.74 -46.08
CA ASN A 208 17.35 31.61 -47.08
C ASN A 208 18.32 32.21 -48.10
N ASN A 209 19.63 31.92 -48.00
CA ASN A 209 20.68 32.45 -48.87
C ASN A 209 21.43 31.37 -49.67
N LEU A 210 20.84 30.18 -49.84
CA LEU A 210 21.36 29.12 -50.72
C LEU A 210 20.38 28.83 -51.86
#